data_AF-A0A222SUE4-F1
#
_entry.id   AF-A0A222SUE4-F1
#
_cell.length_a   1.000
_cell.length_b   1.000
_cell.length_c   1.000
_cell.angle_alpha   90.00
_cell.angle_beta   90.00
_cell.angle_gamma   90.00
#
_symmetry.space_group_name_H-M   'P 1'
#
loop_
_entity.id
_entity.type
_entity.pdbx_description
1 polymer ?
#
loop_
_entity_poly.entity_id
_entity_poly.type
_entity_poly.pdbx_seq_one_letter_code
_entity_poly.pdbx_strand_id
1 'polypeptide(L)'
;MEPVPAPSATHPATAPPARSTAHFTAHRAVASVLRALHSGPRPAETRDEARRRRRVDAGIAAAVLVLQITLALLNFDRNGHRPDAIGWALLTASAVALVGRRHSPMVVTAAVVLMVGPYHAMGNVHIAVVPAGLLAVYTLAVIGPPLRSFLTVGLLLASMVTTMALGSNLRAGADMLRSSGWVLSVVVIGEAVRIHRKYIAAILERAERAERTREEEAARRVAEERLRIARDLHDLLAHSITLIGVQTSVAAHVLIADPERLDREAMAKALDAMADTCRDARAELRATLQVLRGGADGDADRADEEDIGPLPGLAGLADLAAAAEAAGVRVDLTVGVEGVELSPAVGAAAYRIVQEALTNAVRHAPGTRVRITLVRDEGELCVAAVDDGPDGDGEPLTTPTEPGYGIVGMRERARSVAGTLTAGPREDGPGFAIRAALPWGRGGAPGGRTGTGQTAAAPREATA
;
A
#
# COMPACT_ATOMS: atom_id res chain seq x y z
N MET A 1 -52.73 25.91 76.16
CA MET A 1 -52.19 24.78 76.94
C MET A 1 -52.72 23.55 76.20
N GLU A 2 -52.05 22.91 75.25
CA GLU A 2 -50.65 22.72 74.89
C GLU A 2 -50.70 22.10 73.46
N PRO A 3 -49.89 22.51 72.45
CA PRO A 3 -50.00 21.96 71.10
C PRO A 3 -48.85 20.99 70.74
N VAL A 4 -49.10 20.17 69.68
CA VAL A 4 -48.16 19.40 68.80
C VAL A 4 -47.99 17.90 69.19
N PRO A 5 -47.80 16.91 68.26
CA PRO A 5 -47.54 17.00 66.81
C PRO A 5 -48.40 16.14 65.85
N ALA A 6 -48.24 16.48 64.56
CA ALA A 6 -48.66 15.76 63.37
C ALA A 6 -47.92 14.41 63.12
N PRO A 7 -48.52 13.46 62.38
CA PRO A 7 -47.83 12.24 61.96
C PRO A 7 -46.88 12.50 60.77
N SER A 8 -45.65 12.03 60.96
CA SER A 8 -44.49 12.13 60.10
C SER A 8 -44.61 11.24 58.85
N ALA A 9 -44.33 11.86 57.70
CA ALA A 9 -44.06 11.18 56.43
C ALA A 9 -42.77 10.36 56.55
N THR A 10 -42.88 9.03 56.41
CA THR A 10 -41.74 8.12 56.26
C THR A 10 -41.57 7.80 54.78
N HIS A 11 -40.76 8.60 54.09
CA HIS A 11 -40.09 8.18 52.87
C HIS A 11 -38.87 7.33 53.27
N PRO A 12 -38.69 6.08 52.79
CA PRO A 12 -37.43 5.39 52.94
C PRO A 12 -36.38 6.06 52.04
N ALA A 13 -35.28 6.50 52.66
CA ALA A 13 -34.10 6.99 51.97
C ALA A 13 -33.51 5.87 51.09
N THR A 14 -33.47 6.12 49.78
CA THR A 14 -32.74 5.32 48.81
C THR A 14 -31.23 5.47 49.07
N ALA A 15 -30.61 4.39 49.55
CA ALA A 15 -29.16 4.27 49.60
C ALA A 15 -28.56 4.37 48.19
N PRO A 16 -27.37 5.00 48.01
CA PRO A 16 -26.72 5.05 46.71
C PRO A 16 -26.25 3.64 46.30
N PRO A 17 -26.33 3.26 45.00
CA PRO A 17 -25.94 1.93 44.57
C PRO A 17 -24.45 1.70 44.80
N ALA A 18 -24.14 0.58 45.45
CA ALA A 18 -22.80 0.04 45.57
C ALA A 18 -22.17 -0.06 44.16
N ARG A 19 -21.26 0.87 43.85
CA ARG A 19 -20.47 0.84 42.62
C ARG A 19 -19.52 -0.36 42.68
N SER A 20 -20.03 -1.47 42.17
CA SER A 20 -19.35 -2.55 41.45
C SER A 20 -17.82 -2.57 41.52
N THR A 21 -17.29 -3.16 42.58
CA THR A 21 -15.93 -3.75 42.62
C THR A 21 -15.80 -4.94 41.64
N ALA A 22 -16.91 -5.44 41.10
CA ALA A 22 -16.97 -6.49 40.08
C ALA A 22 -16.54 -6.00 38.68
N HIS A 23 -16.82 -4.74 38.31
CA HIS A 23 -16.42 -4.20 36.99
C HIS A 23 -14.89 -4.02 36.85
N PHE A 24 -14.19 -3.75 37.95
CA PHE A 24 -12.73 -3.54 37.94
C PHE A 24 -11.95 -4.86 37.90
N THR A 25 -12.50 -5.93 38.49
CA THR A 25 -11.93 -7.28 38.46
C THR A 25 -12.14 -7.94 37.10
N ALA A 26 -13.30 -7.73 36.47
CA ALA A 26 -13.57 -8.19 35.10
C ALA A 26 -12.59 -7.58 34.07
N HIS A 27 -12.29 -6.27 34.18
CA HIS A 27 -11.36 -5.62 33.25
C HIS A 27 -9.90 -6.11 33.39
N ARG A 28 -9.48 -6.52 34.60
CA ARG A 28 -8.17 -7.16 34.82
C ARG A 28 -8.12 -8.59 34.31
N ALA A 29 -9.19 -9.35 34.47
CA ALA A 29 -9.31 -10.71 33.94
C ALA A 29 -9.27 -10.69 32.40
N VAL A 30 -10.05 -9.81 31.77
CA VAL A 30 -10.06 -9.62 30.31
C VAL A 30 -8.71 -9.11 29.79
N ALA A 31 -8.06 -8.17 30.48
CA ALA A 31 -6.71 -7.72 30.12
C ALA A 31 -5.60 -8.75 30.38
N SER A 32 -5.85 -9.78 31.20
CA SER A 32 -4.93 -10.90 31.39
C SER A 32 -5.10 -11.97 30.32
N VAL A 33 -6.35 -12.23 29.90
CA VAL A 33 -6.70 -13.15 28.82
C VAL A 33 -6.28 -12.57 27.47
N LEU A 34 -6.49 -11.28 27.21
CA LEU A 34 -6.00 -10.61 26.00
C LEU A 34 -4.47 -10.57 25.92
N ARG A 35 -3.78 -10.45 27.07
CA ARG A 35 -2.31 -10.60 27.13
C ARG A 35 -1.87 -12.03 26.88
N ALA A 36 -2.60 -13.03 27.35
CA ALA A 36 -2.32 -14.43 27.08
C ALA A 36 -2.58 -14.81 25.61
N LEU A 37 -3.56 -14.16 24.96
CA LEU A 37 -3.88 -14.36 23.54
C LEU A 37 -2.92 -13.61 22.59
N HIS A 38 -2.39 -12.45 23.00
CA HIS A 38 -1.41 -11.69 22.20
C HIS A 38 0.06 -12.05 22.50
N SER A 39 0.34 -12.80 23.57
CA SER A 39 1.66 -13.40 23.75
C SER A 39 1.66 -14.75 23.07
N GLY A 40 1.97 -14.75 21.78
CA GLY A 40 2.33 -15.98 21.07
C GLY A 40 3.36 -16.77 21.88
N PRO A 41 3.40 -18.11 21.74
CA PRO A 41 4.35 -18.95 22.47
C PRO A 41 5.75 -18.38 22.25
N ARG A 42 6.38 -17.91 23.34
CA ARG A 42 7.80 -17.53 23.29
C ARG A 42 8.52 -18.72 22.67
N PRO A 43 9.33 -18.53 21.61
CA PRO A 43 10.05 -19.63 21.00
C PRO A 43 10.76 -20.37 22.14
N ALA A 44 10.48 -21.67 22.26
CA ALA A 44 11.01 -22.50 23.34
C ALA A 44 12.53 -22.30 23.34
N GLU A 45 13.05 -21.63 24.38
CA GLU A 45 14.47 -21.32 24.51
C GLU A 45 15.20 -22.66 24.41
N THR A 46 16.00 -22.85 23.35
CA THR A 46 16.69 -24.12 23.15
C THR A 46 17.55 -24.38 24.39
N ARG A 47 17.64 -25.63 24.85
CA ARG A 47 18.44 -25.98 26.05
C ARG A 47 19.88 -25.46 25.94
N ASP A 48 20.38 -25.34 24.72
CA ASP A 48 21.71 -24.82 24.40
C ASP A 48 21.83 -23.30 24.62
N GLU A 49 20.80 -22.54 24.28
CA GLU A 49 20.78 -21.10 24.53
C GLU A 49 20.71 -20.77 26.03
N ALA A 50 19.89 -21.51 26.78
CA ALA A 50 19.85 -21.41 28.23
C ALA A 50 21.20 -21.77 28.88
N ARG A 51 21.88 -22.83 28.40
CA ARG A 51 23.22 -23.22 28.84
C ARG A 51 24.28 -22.16 28.51
N ARG A 52 24.25 -21.60 27.31
CA ARG A 52 25.16 -20.52 26.88
C ARG A 52 25.01 -19.28 27.77
N ARG A 53 23.79 -18.88 28.08
CA ARG A 53 23.50 -17.75 28.98
C ARG A 53 24.06 -17.99 30.39
N ARG A 54 23.86 -19.18 30.95
CA ARG A 54 24.43 -19.56 32.26
C ARG A 54 25.97 -19.53 32.25
N ARG A 55 26.62 -19.99 31.18
CA ARG A 55 28.09 -19.91 31.05
C ARG A 55 28.59 -18.47 31.03
N VAL A 56 27.91 -17.59 30.30
CA VAL A 56 28.25 -16.15 30.27
C VAL A 56 28.06 -15.51 31.64
N ASP A 57 26.95 -15.79 32.33
CA ASP A 57 26.70 -15.26 33.66
C ASP A 57 27.69 -15.80 34.70
N ALA A 58 28.08 -17.07 34.61
CA ALA A 58 29.15 -17.65 35.43
C ALA A 58 30.52 -17.00 35.16
N GLY A 59 30.87 -16.75 33.89
CA GLY A 59 32.09 -16.03 33.53
C GLY A 59 32.13 -14.60 34.08
N ILE A 60 30.99 -13.90 34.05
CA ILE A 60 30.86 -12.56 34.64
C ILE A 60 30.96 -12.62 36.16
N ALA A 61 30.31 -13.59 36.81
CA ALA A 61 30.41 -13.78 38.26
C ALA A 61 31.86 -14.08 38.69
N ALA A 62 32.59 -14.89 37.92
CA ALA A 62 34.01 -15.17 38.15
C ALA A 62 34.89 -13.93 37.97
N ALA A 63 34.67 -13.15 36.91
CA ALA A 63 35.39 -11.89 36.69
C ALA A 63 35.14 -10.88 37.82
N VAL A 64 33.88 -10.79 38.28
CA VAL A 64 33.53 -9.97 39.45
C VAL A 64 34.25 -10.48 40.69
N LEU A 65 34.25 -11.79 40.96
CA LEU A 65 34.97 -12.37 42.11
C LEU A 65 36.47 -12.03 42.09
N VAL A 66 37.14 -12.19 40.95
CA VAL A 66 38.56 -11.83 40.78
C VAL A 66 38.79 -10.35 41.07
N LEU A 67 37.92 -9.47 40.56
CA LEU A 67 38.00 -8.04 40.83
C LEU A 67 37.81 -7.73 42.32
N GLN A 68 36.83 -8.36 42.98
CA GLN A 68 36.59 -8.18 44.42
C GLN A 68 37.79 -8.63 45.26
N ILE A 69 38.37 -9.80 44.96
CA ILE A 69 39.58 -10.31 45.63
C ILE A 69 40.74 -9.34 45.45
N THR A 70 40.95 -8.86 44.23
CA THR A 70 42.03 -7.91 43.91
C THR A 70 41.85 -6.61 44.69
N LEU A 71 40.64 -6.06 44.74
CA LEU A 71 40.32 -4.85 45.49
C LEU A 71 40.51 -5.04 47.00
N ALA A 72 40.12 -6.19 47.55
CA ALA A 72 40.33 -6.52 48.97
C ALA A 72 41.81 -6.59 49.35
N LEU A 73 42.65 -7.20 48.50
CA LEU A 73 44.08 -7.36 48.75
C LEU A 73 44.88 -6.06 48.57
N LEU A 74 44.46 -5.16 47.68
CA LEU A 74 45.20 -3.93 47.37
C LEU A 74 44.79 -2.72 48.23
N ASN A 75 43.62 -2.74 48.88
CA ASN A 75 43.06 -1.55 49.54
C ASN A 75 42.85 -1.69 51.05
N PHE A 76 43.31 -2.77 51.68
CA PHE A 76 43.12 -2.95 53.11
C PHE A 76 43.83 -1.85 53.93
N ASP A 77 45.03 -1.40 53.56
CA ASP A 77 45.73 -0.37 54.34
C ASP A 77 45.07 1.03 54.33
N ARG A 78 44.13 1.29 53.41
CA ARG A 78 43.50 2.62 53.25
C ARG A 78 42.02 2.66 53.60
N ASN A 79 41.30 1.54 53.51
CA ASN A 79 39.84 1.51 53.44
C ASN A 79 39.16 0.43 54.31
N GLY A 80 39.84 -0.12 55.32
CA GLY A 80 39.27 -1.10 56.26
C GLY A 80 40.33 -2.04 56.82
N HIS A 81 39.93 -3.21 57.32
CA HIS A 81 40.86 -4.29 57.66
C HIS A 81 40.78 -5.43 56.64
N ARG A 82 41.82 -6.26 56.58
CA ARG A 82 41.83 -7.45 55.72
C ARG A 82 40.64 -8.35 56.08
N PRO A 83 39.89 -8.87 55.07
CA PRO A 83 38.80 -9.78 55.34
C PRO A 83 39.27 -11.01 56.13
N ASP A 84 38.56 -11.31 57.20
CA ASP A 84 38.66 -12.56 57.94
C ASP A 84 37.99 -13.71 57.16
N ALA A 85 37.98 -14.92 57.72
CA ALA A 85 37.38 -16.08 57.06
C ALA A 85 35.90 -15.84 56.71
N ILE A 86 35.17 -15.13 57.56
CA ILE A 86 33.76 -14.77 57.35
C ILE A 86 33.64 -13.70 56.25
N GLY A 87 34.51 -12.67 56.26
CA GLY A 87 34.57 -11.65 55.21
C GLY A 87 34.83 -12.23 53.82
N TRP A 88 35.76 -13.19 53.70
CA TRP A 88 36.01 -13.90 52.44
C TRP A 88 34.82 -14.76 52.00
N ALA A 89 34.13 -15.40 52.93
CA ALA A 89 32.92 -16.18 52.64
C ALA A 89 31.79 -15.27 52.12
N LEU A 90 31.54 -14.12 52.76
CA LEU A 90 30.53 -13.14 52.34
C LEU A 90 30.84 -12.53 50.97
N LEU A 91 32.11 -12.16 50.74
CA LEU A 91 32.59 -11.61 49.47
C LEU A 91 32.40 -12.62 48.33
N THR A 92 32.78 -13.88 48.56
CA THR A 92 32.61 -14.96 47.58
C THR A 92 31.14 -15.27 47.32
N ALA A 93 30.33 -15.36 48.38
CA ALA A 93 28.89 -15.62 48.28
C ALA A 93 28.16 -14.53 47.47
N SER A 94 28.54 -13.26 47.64
CA SER A 94 27.98 -12.14 46.88
C SER A 94 28.25 -12.26 45.37
N ALA A 95 29.43 -12.75 44.98
CA ALA A 95 29.77 -12.98 43.58
C ALA A 95 29.02 -14.18 43.00
N VAL A 96 28.94 -15.28 43.74
CA VAL A 96 28.26 -16.52 43.31
C VAL A 96 26.75 -16.28 43.12
N ALA A 97 26.13 -15.44 43.96
CA ALA A 97 24.72 -15.08 43.82
C ALA A 97 24.39 -14.48 42.43
N LEU A 98 25.35 -13.81 41.78
CA LEU A 98 25.17 -13.18 40.47
C LEU A 98 24.92 -14.18 39.33
N VAL A 99 25.24 -15.47 39.51
CA VAL A 99 24.92 -16.51 38.53
C VAL A 99 23.40 -16.60 38.29
N GLY A 100 22.59 -16.33 39.32
CA GLY A 100 21.13 -16.33 39.26
C GLY A 100 20.50 -15.02 38.77
N ARG A 101 21.30 -13.99 38.43
CA ARG A 101 20.83 -12.59 38.30
C ARG A 101 19.74 -12.38 37.25
N ARG A 102 19.70 -13.22 36.21
CA ARG A 102 18.70 -13.11 35.13
C ARG A 102 17.39 -13.84 35.43
N HIS A 103 17.43 -14.87 36.27
CA HIS A 103 16.25 -15.69 36.59
C HIS A 103 15.44 -15.09 37.75
N SER A 104 16.15 -14.55 38.75
CA SER A 104 15.51 -13.97 39.94
C SER A 104 16.26 -12.71 40.38
N PRO A 105 16.22 -11.61 39.61
CA PRO A 105 17.01 -10.40 39.89
C PRO A 105 16.71 -9.80 41.27
N MET A 106 15.47 -9.92 41.76
CA MET A 106 15.10 -9.43 43.09
C MET A 106 15.72 -10.29 44.20
N VAL A 107 15.64 -11.62 44.08
CA VAL A 107 16.21 -12.56 45.06
C VAL A 107 17.73 -12.40 45.12
N VAL A 108 18.38 -12.28 43.97
CA VAL A 108 19.83 -12.07 43.88
C VAL A 108 20.22 -10.71 44.46
N THR A 109 19.49 -9.64 44.16
CA THR A 109 19.77 -8.32 44.75
C THR A 109 19.61 -8.36 46.27
N ALA A 110 18.53 -8.95 46.79
CA ALA A 110 18.31 -9.10 48.22
C ALA A 110 19.41 -9.95 48.89
N ALA A 111 19.83 -11.05 48.26
CA ALA A 111 20.92 -11.88 48.75
C ALA A 111 22.24 -11.09 48.78
N VAL A 112 22.56 -10.32 47.74
CA VAL A 112 23.74 -9.46 47.71
C VAL A 112 23.67 -8.40 48.82
N VAL A 113 22.52 -7.74 49.02
CA VAL A 113 22.34 -6.77 50.14
C VAL A 113 22.61 -7.44 51.49
N LEU A 114 22.05 -8.64 51.70
CA LEU A 114 22.17 -9.38 52.94
C LEU A 114 23.62 -9.83 53.23
N MET A 115 24.45 -10.02 52.19
CA MET A 115 25.86 -10.34 52.35
C MET A 115 26.74 -9.07 52.52
N VAL A 116 26.38 -7.98 51.83
CA VAL A 116 27.12 -6.71 51.85
C VAL A 116 26.98 -5.98 53.19
N GLY A 117 25.78 -6.00 53.80
CA GLY A 117 25.53 -5.34 55.08
C GLY A 117 26.44 -5.81 56.21
N PRO A 118 26.47 -7.12 56.55
CA PRO A 118 27.38 -7.68 57.53
C PRO A 118 28.85 -7.48 57.18
N TYR A 119 29.21 -7.59 55.89
CA TYR A 119 30.58 -7.35 55.43
C TYR A 119 31.04 -5.91 55.77
N HIS A 120 30.18 -4.92 55.57
CA HIS A 120 30.46 -3.53 55.96
C HIS A 120 30.46 -3.34 57.48
N ALA A 121 29.53 -3.96 58.21
CA ALA A 121 29.44 -3.85 59.67
C ALA A 121 30.68 -4.41 60.39
N MET A 122 31.35 -5.39 59.78
CA MET A 122 32.62 -5.96 60.28
C MET A 122 33.84 -5.06 60.02
N GLY A 123 33.70 -3.92 59.33
CA GLY A 123 34.81 -3.01 59.03
C GLY A 123 35.79 -3.54 57.97
N ASN A 124 35.35 -4.52 57.16
CA ASN A 124 36.13 -5.05 56.04
C ASN A 124 36.24 -4.03 54.90
N VAL A 125 37.27 -4.16 54.06
CA VAL A 125 37.57 -3.26 52.94
C VAL A 125 36.33 -2.95 52.08
N HIS A 126 35.78 -1.75 52.20
CA HIS A 126 34.46 -1.41 51.65
C HIS A 126 34.39 -1.47 50.12
N ILE A 127 35.46 -1.07 49.43
CA ILE A 127 35.51 -1.05 47.97
C ILE A 127 35.46 -2.45 47.35
N ALA A 128 35.79 -3.50 48.11
CA ALA A 128 35.87 -4.86 47.59
C ALA A 128 34.51 -5.44 47.19
N VAL A 129 33.42 -5.11 47.90
CA VAL A 129 32.08 -5.68 47.63
C VAL A 129 31.22 -4.86 46.66
N VAL A 130 31.69 -3.67 46.31
CA VAL A 130 31.01 -2.73 45.40
C VAL A 130 30.68 -3.33 44.02
N PRO A 131 31.57 -4.06 43.33
CA PRO A 131 31.29 -4.58 41.99
C PRO A 131 30.07 -5.52 41.93
N ALA A 132 29.87 -6.36 42.96
CA ALA A 132 28.71 -7.26 43.02
C ALA A 132 27.41 -6.49 43.24
N GLY A 133 27.40 -5.51 44.16
CA GLY A 133 26.25 -4.63 44.38
C GLY A 133 25.87 -3.85 43.13
N LEU A 134 26.87 -3.29 42.42
CA LEU A 134 26.66 -2.54 41.19
C LEU A 134 26.04 -3.39 40.09
N LEU A 135 26.57 -4.60 39.89
CA LEU A 135 26.06 -5.50 38.86
C LEU A 135 24.66 -6.01 39.18
N ALA A 136 24.34 -6.27 40.46
CA ALA A 136 23.01 -6.65 40.90
C ALA A 136 21.99 -5.53 40.64
N VAL A 137 22.31 -4.30 41.04
CA VAL A 137 21.48 -3.11 40.81
C VAL A 137 21.30 -2.83 39.32
N TYR A 138 22.37 -2.87 38.53
CA TYR A 138 22.30 -2.71 37.08
C TYR A 138 21.36 -3.75 36.46
N THR A 139 21.48 -5.02 36.86
CA THR A 139 20.66 -6.09 36.33
C THR A 139 19.18 -5.89 36.69
N LEU A 140 18.89 -5.44 37.91
CA LEU A 140 17.55 -5.10 38.36
C LEU A 140 16.99 -3.88 37.61
N ALA A 141 17.81 -2.85 37.37
CA ALA A 141 17.47 -1.65 36.60
C ALA A 141 17.33 -1.89 35.08
N VAL A 142 17.81 -3.01 34.56
CA VAL A 142 17.57 -3.40 33.16
C VAL A 142 16.33 -4.28 33.05
N ILE A 143 16.17 -5.27 33.94
CA ILE A 143 15.16 -6.34 33.82
C ILE A 143 13.87 -6.05 34.60
N GLY A 144 13.94 -5.36 35.74
CA GLY A 144 12.81 -5.15 36.65
C GLY A 144 11.81 -4.07 36.23
N PRO A 145 10.68 -3.91 36.95
CA PRO A 145 9.78 -2.77 36.77
C PRO A 145 10.39 -1.47 37.37
N PRO A 146 10.09 -0.29 36.79
CA PRO A 146 10.79 0.96 37.10
C PRO A 146 10.60 1.39 38.56
N LEU A 147 9.35 1.39 39.06
CA LEU A 147 9.04 1.80 40.44
C LEU A 147 9.77 0.93 41.48
N ARG A 148 9.92 -0.38 41.21
CA ARG A 148 10.61 -1.29 42.13
C ARG A 148 12.13 -1.10 42.08
N SER A 149 12.69 -0.77 40.91
CA SER A 149 14.12 -0.52 40.74
C SER A 149 14.55 0.72 41.54
N PHE A 150 13.77 1.82 41.46
CA PHE A 150 14.00 3.03 42.26
C PHE A 150 13.90 2.78 43.76
N LEU A 151 12.87 2.05 44.22
CA LEU A 151 12.69 1.73 45.64
C LEU A 151 13.82 0.86 46.20
N THR A 152 14.27 -0.16 45.45
CA THR A 152 15.38 -1.03 45.90
C THR A 152 16.71 -0.32 45.94
N VAL A 153 16.96 0.61 45.00
CA VAL A 153 18.18 1.45 45.00
C VAL A 153 18.16 2.42 46.16
N GLY A 154 17.03 3.09 46.39
CA GLY A 154 16.85 3.98 47.53
C GLY A 154 17.04 3.25 48.86
N LEU A 155 16.50 2.03 49.00
CA LEU A 155 16.66 1.20 50.19
C LEU A 155 18.10 0.74 50.39
N LEU A 156 18.80 0.36 49.32
CA LEU A 156 20.22 0.00 49.35
C LEU A 156 21.08 1.16 49.81
N LEU A 157 20.93 2.33 49.20
CA LEU A 157 21.65 3.55 49.58
C LEU A 157 21.32 3.97 51.01
N ALA A 158 20.06 3.94 51.40
CA ALA A 158 19.63 4.24 52.77
C ALA A 158 20.24 3.27 53.77
N SER A 159 20.18 1.96 53.51
CA SER A 159 20.78 0.94 54.39
C SER A 159 22.29 1.13 54.56
N MET A 160 23.01 1.45 53.47
CA MET A 160 24.44 1.71 53.50
C MET A 160 24.77 2.95 54.33
N VAL A 161 24.03 4.05 54.14
CA VAL A 161 24.19 5.27 54.94
C VAL A 161 23.87 5.03 56.41
N THR A 162 22.79 4.29 56.73
CA THR A 162 22.39 3.99 58.10
C THR A 162 23.41 3.10 58.82
N THR A 163 23.89 2.01 58.19
CA THR A 163 24.89 1.12 58.82
C THR A 163 26.20 1.85 59.12
N MET A 164 26.60 2.80 58.28
CA MET A 164 27.85 3.56 58.49
C MET A 164 27.70 4.74 59.45
N ALA A 165 26.54 5.39 59.49
CA ALA A 165 26.24 6.44 60.47
C ALA A 165 26.15 5.90 61.91
N LEU A 166 25.79 4.62 62.09
CA LEU A 166 25.84 3.96 63.40
C LEU A 166 27.27 3.64 63.87
N GLY A 167 28.24 3.57 62.95
CA GLY A 167 29.64 3.25 63.25
C GLY A 167 30.63 4.43 63.21
N SER A 168 30.20 5.63 62.78
CA SER A 168 31.08 6.79 62.57
C SER A 168 30.35 8.13 62.74
N ASN A 169 31.10 9.25 62.86
CA ASN A 169 30.52 10.60 62.98
C ASN A 169 29.72 11.03 61.73
N LEU A 170 28.64 11.82 61.89
CA LEU A 170 27.76 12.30 60.79
C LEU A 170 28.49 12.88 59.56
N ARG A 171 29.68 13.46 59.74
CA ARG A 171 30.50 14.02 58.65
C ARG A 171 31.01 12.94 57.68
N ALA A 172 31.35 11.75 58.16
CA ALA A 172 31.79 10.64 57.31
C ALA A 172 30.65 10.16 56.40
N GLY A 173 29.42 10.11 56.92
CA GLY A 173 28.23 9.82 56.12
C GLY A 173 27.98 10.85 55.00
N ALA A 174 28.23 12.13 55.27
CA ALA A 174 28.03 13.21 54.30
C ALA A 174 29.06 13.21 53.15
N ASP A 175 30.35 13.00 53.44
CA ASP A 175 31.39 12.92 52.42
C ASP A 175 31.24 11.68 51.54
N MET A 176 30.77 10.57 52.12
CA MET A 176 30.53 9.34 51.39
C MET A 176 29.28 9.43 50.51
N LEU A 177 28.21 10.09 50.97
CA LEU A 177 27.05 10.43 50.14
C LEU A 177 27.48 11.28 48.93
N ARG A 178 28.37 12.25 49.13
CA ARG A 178 28.94 13.05 48.03
C ARG A 178 29.73 12.21 47.04
N SER A 179 30.46 11.20 47.51
CA SER A 179 31.18 10.24 46.66
C SER A 179 30.30 9.18 46.00
N SER A 180 29.07 8.96 46.47
CA SER A 180 28.17 7.90 45.99
C SER A 180 27.46 8.19 44.65
N GLY A 181 27.74 9.35 44.04
CA GLY A 181 27.14 9.78 42.77
C GLY A 181 27.30 8.76 41.62
N TRP A 182 28.36 7.95 41.63
CA TRP A 182 28.57 6.88 40.63
C TRP A 182 27.52 5.76 40.70
N VAL A 183 26.91 5.49 41.86
CA VAL A 183 25.82 4.51 42.00
C VAL A 183 24.58 5.01 41.24
N LEU A 184 24.28 6.30 41.38
CA LEU A 184 23.18 6.94 40.66
C LEU A 184 23.45 6.92 39.14
N SER A 185 24.69 7.16 38.71
CA SER A 185 25.07 7.07 37.29
C SER A 185 24.79 5.70 36.68
N VAL A 186 25.06 4.60 37.40
CA VAL A 186 24.79 3.25 36.87
C VAL A 186 23.29 2.97 36.75
N VAL A 187 22.48 3.49 37.66
CA VAL A 187 21.01 3.39 37.55
C VAL A 187 20.50 4.17 36.35
N VAL A 188 21.00 5.39 36.16
CA VAL A 188 20.65 6.23 35.00
C VAL A 188 21.07 5.55 33.69
N ILE A 189 22.28 4.99 33.63
CA ILE A 189 22.74 4.23 32.46
C ILE A 189 21.87 2.99 32.22
N GLY A 190 21.51 2.26 33.28
CA GLY A 190 20.61 1.10 33.20
C GLY A 190 19.25 1.45 32.60
N GLU A 191 18.64 2.53 33.08
CA GLU A 191 17.37 3.05 32.54
C GLU A 191 17.51 3.56 31.11
N ALA A 192 18.59 4.29 30.79
CA ALA A 192 18.87 4.75 29.43
C ALA A 192 18.99 3.57 28.45
N VAL A 193 19.72 2.51 28.83
CA VAL A 193 19.83 1.27 28.06
C VAL A 193 18.47 0.56 27.92
N ARG A 194 17.66 0.53 28.99
CA ARG A 194 16.30 -0.05 28.94
C ARG A 194 15.40 0.72 27.96
N ILE A 195 15.41 2.05 28.04
CA ILE A 195 14.65 2.93 27.15
C ILE A 195 15.11 2.74 25.71
N HIS A 196 16.42 2.72 25.47
CA HIS A 196 16.99 2.52 24.15
C HIS A 196 16.60 1.16 23.54
N ARG A 197 16.64 0.07 24.33
CA ARG A 197 16.17 -1.25 23.86
C ARG A 197 14.69 -1.25 23.50
N LYS A 198 13.84 -0.60 24.31
CA LYS A 198 12.40 -0.46 24.02
C LYS A 198 12.17 0.36 22.75
N TYR A 199 12.94 1.42 22.56
CA TYR A 199 12.89 2.27 21.39
C TYR A 199 13.27 1.50 20.11
N ILE A 200 14.39 0.77 20.13
CA ILE A 200 14.81 -0.08 19.00
C ILE A 200 13.74 -1.15 18.72
N ALA A 201 13.23 -1.83 19.74
CA ALA A 201 12.20 -2.84 19.57
C ALA A 201 10.94 -2.23 18.91
N ALA A 202 10.51 -1.05 19.34
CA ALA A 202 9.37 -0.36 18.75
C ALA A 202 9.62 0.09 17.30
N ILE A 203 10.86 0.48 16.93
CA ILE A 203 11.22 0.79 15.54
C ILE A 203 11.16 -0.46 14.68
N LEU A 204 11.78 -1.56 15.13
CA LEU A 204 11.81 -2.82 14.38
C LEU A 204 10.39 -3.34 14.16
N GLU A 205 9.55 -3.31 15.19
CA GLU A 205 8.16 -3.75 15.11
C GLU A 205 7.31 -2.84 14.19
N ARG A 206 7.66 -1.55 14.06
CA ARG A 206 7.02 -0.65 13.08
C ARG A 206 7.51 -0.90 11.66
N ALA A 207 8.80 -1.18 11.48
CA ALA A 207 9.38 -1.49 10.19
C ALA A 207 8.80 -2.80 9.63
N GLU A 208 8.73 -3.86 10.44
CA GLU A 208 8.15 -5.15 10.08
C GLU A 208 6.67 -5.03 9.70
N ARG A 209 5.90 -4.21 10.43
CA ARG A 209 4.50 -3.93 10.06
C ARG A 209 4.40 -3.18 8.74
N ALA A 210 5.24 -2.18 8.52
CA ALA A 210 5.22 -1.40 7.28
C ALA A 210 5.62 -2.26 6.06
N GLU A 211 6.54 -3.19 6.23
CA GLU A 211 6.92 -4.17 5.20
C GLU A 211 5.76 -5.09 4.85
N ARG A 212 5.12 -5.71 5.85
CA ARG A 212 3.93 -6.56 5.64
C ARG A 212 2.81 -5.82 4.91
N THR A 213 2.48 -4.60 5.34
CA THR A 213 1.43 -3.81 4.68
C THR A 213 1.78 -3.47 3.24
N ARG A 214 3.05 -3.18 2.92
CA ARG A 214 3.48 -2.94 1.53
C ARG A 214 3.36 -4.18 0.67
N GLU A 215 3.71 -5.36 1.18
CA GLU A 215 3.56 -6.63 0.48
C GLU A 215 2.08 -6.94 0.21
N GLU A 216 1.21 -6.76 1.22
CA GLU A 216 -0.23 -6.92 1.09
C GLU A 216 -0.83 -5.96 0.05
N GLU A 217 -0.45 -4.68 0.08
CA GLU A 217 -0.89 -3.67 -0.89
C GLU A 217 -0.39 -3.98 -2.31
N ALA A 218 0.84 -4.48 -2.46
CA ALA A 218 1.38 -4.88 -3.76
C ALA A 218 0.62 -6.10 -4.31
N ALA A 219 0.40 -7.13 -3.49
CA ALA A 219 -0.38 -8.30 -3.87
C ALA A 219 -1.82 -7.94 -4.25
N ARG A 220 -2.45 -7.04 -3.48
CA ARG A 220 -3.79 -6.52 -3.77
C ARG A 220 -3.83 -5.79 -5.11
N ARG A 221 -2.86 -4.91 -5.38
CA ARG A 221 -2.77 -4.20 -6.68
C ARG A 221 -2.62 -5.17 -7.85
N VAL A 222 -1.79 -6.20 -7.72
CA VAL A 222 -1.66 -7.25 -8.76
C VAL A 222 -2.96 -8.01 -8.96
N ALA A 223 -3.70 -8.33 -7.89
CA ALA A 223 -4.98 -9.01 -7.99
C ALA A 223 -6.07 -8.14 -8.64
N GLU A 224 -6.16 -6.86 -8.28
CA GLU A 224 -7.08 -5.89 -8.89
C GLU A 224 -6.79 -5.73 -10.39
N GLU A 225 -5.51 -5.69 -10.76
CA GLU A 225 -5.07 -5.62 -12.15
C GLU A 225 -5.45 -6.88 -12.94
N ARG A 226 -5.23 -8.07 -12.37
CA ARG A 226 -5.66 -9.34 -12.99
C ARG A 226 -7.16 -9.40 -13.22
N LEU A 227 -7.96 -8.87 -12.29
CA LEU A 227 -9.41 -8.80 -12.44
C LEU A 227 -9.84 -7.78 -13.51
N ARG A 228 -9.13 -6.66 -13.64
CA ARG A 228 -9.36 -5.71 -14.73
C ARG A 228 -9.09 -6.36 -16.09
N ILE A 229 -7.92 -6.97 -16.24
CA ILE A 229 -7.54 -7.70 -17.46
C ILE A 229 -8.57 -8.78 -17.80
N ALA A 230 -9.00 -9.58 -16.81
CA ALA A 230 -10.00 -10.63 -17.06
C ALA A 230 -11.34 -10.07 -17.57
N ARG A 231 -11.75 -8.88 -17.10
CA ARG A 231 -12.95 -8.19 -17.59
C ARG A 231 -12.76 -7.70 -19.01
N ASP A 232 -11.67 -7.00 -19.29
CA ASP A 232 -11.38 -6.47 -20.63
C ASP A 232 -11.30 -7.63 -21.66
N LEU A 233 -10.68 -8.75 -21.28
CA LEU A 233 -10.66 -9.98 -22.09
C LEU A 233 -12.06 -10.58 -22.27
N HIS A 234 -12.87 -10.63 -21.22
CA HIS A 234 -14.22 -11.17 -21.30
C HIS A 234 -15.10 -10.33 -22.22
N ASP A 235 -15.01 -8.99 -22.15
CA ASP A 235 -15.79 -8.07 -22.95
C ASP A 235 -15.43 -8.20 -24.45
N LEU A 236 -14.12 -8.31 -24.76
CA LEU A 236 -13.66 -8.58 -26.12
C LEU A 236 -14.17 -9.93 -26.64
N LEU A 237 -14.01 -11.00 -25.85
CA LEU A 237 -14.47 -12.34 -26.23
C LEU A 237 -15.98 -12.39 -26.43
N ALA A 238 -16.76 -11.79 -25.52
CA ALA A 238 -18.21 -11.74 -25.61
C ALA A 238 -18.66 -11.00 -26.87
N HIS A 239 -18.01 -9.89 -27.21
CA HIS A 239 -18.29 -9.15 -28.44
C HIS A 239 -18.01 -9.99 -29.69
N SER A 240 -16.83 -10.61 -29.79
CA SER A 240 -16.47 -11.44 -30.96
C SER A 240 -17.40 -12.64 -31.12
N ILE A 241 -17.72 -13.35 -30.01
CA ILE A 241 -18.66 -14.48 -30.05
C ILE A 241 -20.04 -14.03 -30.50
N THR A 242 -20.50 -12.86 -30.04
CA THR A 242 -21.79 -12.31 -30.47
C THR A 242 -21.79 -11.99 -31.96
N LEU A 243 -20.72 -11.38 -32.50
CA LEU A 243 -20.61 -11.08 -33.93
C LEU A 243 -20.61 -12.34 -34.79
N ILE A 244 -19.83 -13.35 -34.39
CA ILE A 244 -19.80 -14.67 -35.03
C ILE A 244 -21.19 -15.31 -34.98
N GLY A 245 -21.87 -15.24 -33.83
CA GLY A 245 -23.22 -15.77 -33.66
C GLY A 245 -24.24 -15.11 -34.59
N VAL A 246 -24.22 -13.79 -34.71
CA VAL A 246 -25.09 -13.04 -35.63
C VAL A 246 -24.79 -13.41 -37.09
N GLN A 247 -23.51 -13.41 -37.51
CA GLN A 247 -23.11 -13.79 -38.86
C GLN A 247 -23.52 -15.22 -39.20
N THR A 248 -23.35 -16.16 -38.26
CA THR A 248 -23.77 -17.56 -38.41
C THR A 248 -25.29 -17.65 -38.58
N SER A 249 -26.05 -16.91 -37.77
CA SER A 249 -27.51 -16.94 -37.79
C SER A 249 -28.06 -16.33 -39.08
N VAL A 250 -27.44 -15.28 -39.60
CA VAL A 250 -27.77 -14.69 -40.92
C VAL A 250 -27.47 -15.68 -42.04
N ALA A 251 -26.27 -16.29 -42.04
CA ALA A 251 -25.91 -17.29 -43.04
C ALA A 251 -26.88 -18.49 -43.04
N ALA A 252 -27.28 -18.97 -41.85
CA ALA A 252 -28.26 -20.04 -41.71
C ALA A 252 -29.66 -19.63 -42.19
N HIS A 253 -30.10 -18.40 -41.88
CA HIS A 253 -31.42 -17.92 -42.30
C HIS A 253 -31.53 -17.77 -43.82
N VAL A 254 -30.51 -17.20 -44.47
CA VAL A 254 -30.48 -17.07 -45.93
C VAL A 254 -30.44 -18.45 -46.61
N LEU A 255 -29.71 -19.42 -46.04
CA LEU A 255 -29.67 -20.80 -46.54
C LEU A 255 -31.05 -21.49 -46.52
N ILE A 256 -31.88 -21.19 -45.52
CA ILE A 256 -33.23 -21.78 -45.38
C ILE A 256 -34.27 -21.02 -46.22
N ALA A 257 -34.21 -19.68 -46.23
CA ALA A 257 -35.23 -18.84 -46.83
C ALA A 257 -35.11 -18.73 -48.37
N ASP A 258 -33.90 -18.82 -48.92
CA ASP A 258 -33.66 -18.55 -50.35
C ASP A 258 -32.47 -19.40 -50.88
N PRO A 259 -32.63 -20.73 -51.00
CA PRO A 259 -31.53 -21.65 -51.32
C PRO A 259 -30.91 -21.46 -52.72
N GLU A 260 -31.62 -20.83 -53.66
CA GLU A 260 -31.11 -20.49 -55.01
C GLU A 260 -30.30 -19.18 -55.03
N ARG A 261 -30.37 -18.36 -53.97
CA ARG A 261 -29.76 -17.02 -53.89
C ARG A 261 -28.38 -17.03 -53.23
N LEU A 262 -28.04 -18.15 -52.59
CA LEU A 262 -26.70 -18.43 -52.06
C LEU A 262 -25.90 -19.22 -53.09
N ASP A 263 -25.31 -18.51 -54.04
CA ASP A 263 -24.22 -19.08 -54.83
C ASP A 263 -23.10 -19.52 -53.89
N ARG A 264 -22.37 -20.58 -54.27
CA ARG A 264 -21.27 -21.15 -53.47
C ARG A 264 -20.22 -20.10 -53.06
N GLU A 265 -20.11 -19.05 -53.87
CA GLU A 265 -19.25 -17.88 -53.70
C GLU A 265 -19.70 -16.94 -52.55
N ALA A 266 -21.01 -16.75 -52.37
CA ALA A 266 -21.56 -15.92 -51.28
C ALA A 266 -21.42 -16.62 -49.92
N MET A 267 -21.59 -17.95 -49.88
CA MET A 267 -21.31 -18.75 -48.67
C MET A 267 -19.81 -18.74 -48.31
N ALA A 268 -18.92 -18.83 -49.31
CA ALA A 268 -17.48 -18.72 -49.10
C ALA A 268 -17.12 -17.36 -48.50
N LYS A 269 -17.68 -16.25 -49.02
CA LYS A 269 -17.49 -14.91 -48.46
C LYS A 269 -17.97 -14.77 -47.01
N ALA A 270 -19.11 -15.36 -46.66
CA ALA A 270 -19.62 -15.31 -45.29
C ALA A 270 -18.72 -16.07 -44.31
N LEU A 271 -18.22 -17.26 -44.73
CA LEU A 271 -17.26 -18.04 -43.95
C LEU A 271 -15.90 -17.33 -43.82
N ASP A 272 -15.43 -16.66 -44.88
CA ASP A 272 -14.21 -15.85 -44.83
C ASP A 272 -14.34 -14.66 -43.87
N ALA A 273 -15.48 -13.96 -43.88
CA ALA A 273 -15.75 -12.87 -42.94
C ALA A 273 -15.78 -13.34 -41.47
N MET A 274 -16.30 -14.54 -41.21
CA MET A 274 -16.25 -15.17 -39.89
C MET A 274 -14.81 -15.55 -39.52
N ALA A 275 -14.04 -16.07 -40.47
CA ALA A 275 -12.63 -16.42 -40.27
C ALA A 275 -11.77 -15.18 -39.99
N ASP A 276 -12.02 -14.07 -40.68
CA ASP A 276 -11.40 -12.76 -40.44
C ASP A 276 -11.72 -12.23 -39.05
N THR A 277 -12.99 -12.26 -38.64
CA THR A 277 -13.40 -11.86 -37.29
C THR A 277 -12.69 -12.68 -36.20
N CYS A 278 -12.56 -13.99 -36.42
CA CYS A 278 -11.79 -14.87 -35.54
C CYS A 278 -10.30 -14.53 -35.53
N ARG A 279 -9.70 -14.23 -36.69
CA ARG A 279 -8.29 -13.83 -36.81
C ARG A 279 -8.02 -12.52 -36.06
N ASP A 280 -8.88 -11.52 -36.25
CA ASP A 280 -8.79 -10.21 -35.61
C ASP A 280 -8.91 -10.31 -34.08
N ALA A 281 -9.94 -11.02 -33.59
CA ALA A 281 -10.12 -11.25 -32.16
C ALA A 281 -8.92 -11.96 -31.52
N ARG A 282 -8.31 -12.91 -32.24
CA ARG A 282 -7.14 -13.66 -31.77
C ARG A 282 -5.87 -12.80 -31.79
N ALA A 283 -5.72 -11.91 -32.77
CA ALA A 283 -4.62 -10.95 -32.84
C ALA A 283 -4.70 -9.94 -31.68
N GLU A 284 -5.90 -9.42 -31.38
CA GLU A 284 -6.13 -8.49 -30.28
C GLU A 284 -5.89 -9.13 -28.90
N LEU A 285 -6.31 -10.38 -28.72
CA LEU A 285 -6.00 -11.18 -27.53
C LEU A 285 -4.49 -11.44 -27.38
N ARG A 286 -3.76 -11.69 -28.48
CA ARG A 286 -2.30 -11.85 -28.43
C ARG A 286 -1.59 -10.54 -28.10
N ALA A 287 -2.03 -9.41 -28.66
CA ALA A 287 -1.44 -8.11 -28.39
C ALA A 287 -1.60 -7.72 -26.92
N THR A 288 -2.79 -7.91 -26.35
CA THR A 288 -3.05 -7.67 -24.91
C THR A 288 -2.22 -8.59 -24.02
N LEU A 289 -2.08 -9.88 -24.36
CA LEU A 289 -1.23 -10.82 -23.63
C LEU A 289 0.29 -10.55 -23.81
N GLN A 290 0.75 -10.06 -24.97
CA GLN A 290 2.14 -9.66 -25.19
C GLN A 290 2.52 -8.44 -24.35
N VAL A 291 1.63 -7.44 -24.24
CA VAL A 291 1.86 -6.27 -23.36
C VAL A 291 1.97 -6.71 -21.89
N LEU A 292 1.22 -7.73 -21.48
CA LEU A 292 1.29 -8.31 -20.13
C LEU A 292 2.52 -9.20 -19.89
N ARG A 293 2.98 -9.93 -20.91
CA ARG A 293 4.24 -10.70 -20.87
C ARG A 293 5.48 -9.83 -20.97
N GLY A 294 5.41 -8.68 -21.65
CA GLY A 294 6.51 -7.72 -21.73
C GLY A 294 6.93 -7.11 -20.38
N GLY A 295 6.12 -7.27 -19.32
CA GLY A 295 6.46 -6.89 -17.95
C GLY A 295 6.82 -8.06 -17.02
N ALA A 296 6.63 -9.31 -17.46
CA ALA A 296 6.89 -10.52 -16.69
C ALA A 296 7.68 -11.50 -17.56
N ASP A 297 8.98 -11.54 -17.30
CA ASP A 297 9.97 -12.43 -17.89
C ASP A 297 10.38 -12.10 -19.33
N GLY A 298 11.61 -11.60 -19.45
CA GLY A 298 12.33 -11.46 -20.70
C GLY A 298 12.78 -12.80 -21.25
N ASP A 299 11.82 -13.61 -21.70
CA ASP A 299 12.09 -14.71 -22.62
C ASP A 299 11.51 -14.35 -23.99
N ALA A 300 12.38 -13.76 -24.79
CA ALA A 300 12.23 -13.65 -26.22
C ALA A 300 12.39 -15.05 -26.82
N ASP A 301 11.32 -15.84 -26.81
CA ASP A 301 11.25 -17.02 -27.66
C ASP A 301 10.43 -16.74 -28.91
N ARG A 302 11.19 -16.74 -30.00
CA ARG A 302 10.82 -16.67 -31.41
C ARG A 302 9.70 -17.66 -31.73
N ALA A 303 8.53 -17.15 -32.09
CA ALA A 303 7.63 -17.82 -33.03
C ALA A 303 6.62 -16.80 -33.59
N ASP A 304 6.58 -16.75 -34.92
CA ASP A 304 5.50 -16.23 -35.77
C ASP A 304 5.50 -14.70 -36.03
N GLU A 305 6.56 -14.21 -36.67
CA GLU A 305 6.48 -13.12 -37.66
C GLU A 305 5.88 -13.65 -38.97
N GLU A 306 4.58 -13.97 -38.99
CA GLU A 306 3.85 -14.14 -40.25
C GLU A 306 2.52 -13.38 -40.19
N ASP A 307 2.41 -12.42 -41.11
CA ASP A 307 1.20 -11.77 -41.62
C ASP A 307 0.61 -10.57 -40.85
N ILE A 308 1.31 -9.42 -40.91
CA ILE A 308 0.68 -8.11 -40.79
C ILE A 308 0.69 -7.47 -42.19
N GLY A 309 -0.44 -7.57 -42.91
CA GLY A 309 -0.65 -6.85 -44.15
C GLY A 309 -0.63 -5.32 -43.96
N PRO A 310 -0.47 -4.53 -45.04
CA PRO A 310 -0.41 -3.06 -44.94
C PRO A 310 -1.68 -2.49 -44.29
N LEU A 311 -1.53 -1.48 -43.42
CA LEU A 311 -2.69 -0.81 -42.78
C LEU A 311 -3.69 -0.33 -43.84
N PRO A 312 -5.01 -0.59 -43.68
CA PRO A 312 -6.03 -0.14 -44.62
C PRO A 312 -6.06 1.40 -44.69
N GLY A 313 -6.04 1.93 -45.91
CA GLY A 313 -6.03 3.37 -46.20
C GLY A 313 -7.26 3.82 -47.00
N LEU A 314 -7.24 5.09 -47.43
CA LEU A 314 -8.38 5.70 -48.14
C LEU A 314 -8.81 4.98 -49.43
N ALA A 315 -7.92 4.17 -50.02
CA ALA A 315 -8.22 3.36 -51.20
C ALA A 315 -9.37 2.36 -50.98
N GLY A 316 -9.57 1.89 -49.74
CA GLY A 316 -10.64 0.93 -49.41
C GLY A 316 -12.01 1.58 -49.14
N LEU A 317 -12.14 2.91 -49.20
CA LEU A 317 -13.42 3.58 -48.90
C LEU A 317 -14.51 3.25 -49.92
N ALA A 318 -14.14 3.00 -51.18
CA ALA A 318 -15.08 2.58 -52.22
C ALA A 318 -15.70 1.21 -51.90
N ASP A 319 -14.87 0.28 -51.42
CA ASP A 319 -15.33 -1.07 -51.03
C ASP A 319 -16.25 -1.02 -49.79
N LEU A 320 -15.94 -0.15 -48.82
CA LEU A 320 -16.82 0.09 -47.67
C LEU A 320 -18.17 0.68 -48.09
N ALA A 321 -18.19 1.62 -49.02
CA ALA A 321 -19.43 2.18 -49.55
C ALA A 321 -20.26 1.10 -50.26
N ALA A 322 -19.66 0.30 -51.13
CA ALA A 322 -20.34 -0.80 -51.82
C ALA A 322 -20.89 -1.86 -50.85
N ALA A 323 -20.15 -2.18 -49.78
CA ALA A 323 -20.61 -3.09 -48.74
C ALA A 323 -21.81 -2.53 -47.95
N ALA A 324 -21.80 -1.24 -47.63
CA ALA A 324 -22.92 -0.58 -46.97
C ALA A 324 -24.17 -0.48 -47.87
N GLU A 325 -23.97 -0.30 -49.19
CA GLU A 325 -25.04 -0.37 -50.18
C GLU A 325 -25.68 -1.76 -50.26
N ALA A 326 -24.86 -2.81 -50.28
CA ALA A 326 -25.35 -4.18 -50.20
C ALA A 326 -26.13 -4.48 -48.90
N ALA A 327 -25.83 -3.75 -47.82
CA ALA A 327 -26.50 -3.85 -46.53
C ALA A 327 -27.78 -2.99 -46.41
N GLY A 328 -28.18 -2.28 -47.47
CA GLY A 328 -29.49 -1.60 -47.55
C GLY A 328 -29.49 -0.10 -47.27
N VAL A 329 -28.35 0.59 -47.37
CA VAL A 329 -28.22 2.05 -47.22
C VAL A 329 -27.69 2.66 -48.51
N ARG A 330 -28.22 3.79 -48.99
CA ARG A 330 -27.72 4.43 -50.23
C ARG A 330 -26.52 5.33 -49.90
N VAL A 331 -25.35 5.13 -50.52
CA VAL A 331 -24.12 5.86 -50.14
C VAL A 331 -23.67 6.83 -51.24
N ASP A 332 -23.62 8.12 -50.93
CA ASP A 332 -23.01 9.14 -51.78
C ASP A 332 -21.59 9.44 -51.27
N LEU A 333 -20.56 8.82 -51.87
CA LEU A 333 -19.15 9.00 -51.49
C LEU A 333 -18.46 10.06 -52.36
N THR A 334 -17.93 11.12 -51.73
CA THR A 334 -17.08 12.15 -52.35
C THR A 334 -15.72 12.18 -51.68
N VAL A 335 -14.65 11.91 -52.43
CA VAL A 335 -13.27 11.93 -51.92
C VAL A 335 -12.46 12.99 -52.68
N GLY A 336 -12.35 14.19 -52.08
CA GLY A 336 -11.61 15.33 -52.63
C GLY A 336 -10.23 15.51 -51.99
N VAL A 337 -9.36 14.51 -52.12
CA VAL A 337 -8.00 14.49 -51.52
C VAL A 337 -6.88 14.35 -52.57
N GLU A 338 -7.16 14.66 -53.83
CA GLU A 338 -6.20 14.54 -54.93
C GLU A 338 -4.92 15.39 -54.70
N GLY A 339 -3.75 14.79 -54.96
CA GLY A 339 -2.47 15.50 -55.01
C GLY A 339 -1.72 15.70 -53.68
N VAL A 340 -2.05 14.97 -52.62
CA VAL A 340 -1.34 15.09 -51.34
C VAL A 340 -1.05 13.74 -50.67
N GLU A 341 0.16 13.63 -50.11
CA GLU A 341 0.60 12.50 -49.30
C GLU A 341 0.07 12.61 -47.86
N LEU A 342 -1.00 11.88 -47.57
CA LEU A 342 -1.48 11.68 -46.20
C LEU A 342 -0.51 10.78 -45.44
N SER A 343 -0.27 11.11 -44.17
CA SER A 343 0.35 10.14 -43.25
C SER A 343 -0.48 8.85 -43.21
N PRO A 344 0.14 7.66 -43.25
CA PRO A 344 -0.57 6.38 -43.13
C PRO A 344 -1.49 6.32 -41.91
N ALA A 345 -1.09 6.95 -40.80
CA ALA A 345 -1.91 7.02 -39.58
C ALA A 345 -3.19 7.83 -39.77
N VAL A 346 -3.13 8.95 -40.50
CA VAL A 346 -4.30 9.79 -40.80
C VAL A 346 -5.23 9.08 -41.78
N GLY A 347 -4.69 8.42 -42.80
CA GLY A 347 -5.46 7.61 -43.73
C GLY A 347 -6.19 6.45 -43.04
N ALA A 348 -5.52 5.74 -42.14
CA ALA A 348 -6.12 4.66 -41.35
C ALA A 348 -7.19 5.17 -40.37
N ALA A 349 -6.94 6.31 -39.70
CA ALA A 349 -7.92 6.93 -38.80
C ALA A 349 -9.19 7.36 -39.56
N ALA A 350 -9.03 8.02 -40.71
CA ALA A 350 -10.14 8.42 -41.57
C ALA A 350 -10.93 7.20 -42.07
N TYR A 351 -10.24 6.15 -42.55
CA TYR A 351 -10.86 4.90 -42.98
C TYR A 351 -11.73 4.28 -41.88
N ARG A 352 -11.20 4.16 -40.66
CA ARG A 352 -11.93 3.57 -39.51
C ARG A 352 -13.08 4.45 -39.02
N ILE A 353 -12.97 5.78 -39.11
CA ILE A 353 -14.07 6.70 -38.78
C ILE A 353 -15.22 6.52 -39.79
N VAL A 354 -14.91 6.43 -41.09
CA VAL A 354 -15.93 6.21 -42.13
C VAL A 354 -16.57 4.83 -41.99
N GLN A 355 -15.78 3.80 -41.70
CA GLN A 355 -16.27 2.43 -41.46
C GLN A 355 -17.30 2.37 -40.32
N GLU A 356 -16.97 2.98 -39.18
CA GLU A 356 -17.87 3.01 -38.03
C GLU A 356 -19.12 3.86 -38.32
N ALA A 357 -18.97 4.98 -39.03
CA ALA A 357 -20.11 5.81 -39.43
C ALA A 357 -21.09 5.06 -40.35
N LEU A 358 -20.58 4.32 -41.35
CA LEU A 358 -21.39 3.47 -42.23
C LEU A 358 -22.08 2.34 -41.46
N THR A 359 -21.36 1.70 -40.53
CA THR A 359 -21.93 0.64 -39.67
C THR A 359 -23.07 1.19 -38.80
N ASN A 360 -22.89 2.38 -38.23
CA ASN A 360 -23.93 3.06 -37.46
C ASN A 360 -25.16 3.39 -38.32
N ALA A 361 -24.96 3.86 -39.57
CA ALA A 361 -26.07 4.15 -40.47
C ALA A 361 -26.86 2.88 -40.85
N VAL A 362 -26.18 1.78 -41.16
CA VAL A 362 -26.83 0.48 -41.43
C VAL A 362 -27.63 -0.01 -40.22
N ARG A 363 -27.10 0.17 -39.01
CA ARG A 363 -27.73 -0.30 -37.77
C ARG A 363 -28.91 0.57 -37.32
N HIS A 364 -28.79 1.89 -37.44
CA HIS A 364 -29.71 2.84 -36.80
C HIS A 364 -30.63 3.56 -37.80
N ALA A 365 -30.29 3.53 -39.09
CA ALA A 365 -30.99 4.25 -40.15
C ALA A 365 -31.02 3.42 -41.45
N PRO A 366 -31.55 2.18 -41.43
CA PRO A 366 -31.66 1.35 -42.63
C PRO A 366 -32.56 2.03 -43.69
N GLY A 367 -32.22 1.89 -44.99
CA GLY A 367 -32.97 2.46 -46.11
C GLY A 367 -32.66 3.93 -46.44
N THR A 368 -31.93 4.60 -45.55
CA THR A 368 -31.61 6.04 -45.67
C THR A 368 -30.47 6.29 -46.66
N ARG A 369 -30.32 7.56 -47.03
CA ARG A 369 -29.18 8.02 -47.82
C ARG A 369 -28.11 8.56 -46.86
N VAL A 370 -26.87 8.11 -47.04
CA VAL A 370 -25.70 8.55 -46.28
C VAL A 370 -24.73 9.24 -47.23
N ARG A 371 -24.42 10.50 -46.94
CA ARG A 371 -23.42 11.27 -47.68
C ARG A 371 -22.10 11.26 -46.91
N ILE A 372 -21.06 10.78 -47.57
CA ILE A 372 -19.70 10.73 -47.03
C ILE A 372 -18.84 11.66 -47.85
N THR A 373 -18.25 12.65 -47.20
CA THR A 373 -17.41 13.66 -47.84
C THR A 373 -16.08 13.71 -47.12
N LEU A 374 -15.00 13.50 -47.87
CA LEU A 374 -13.63 13.73 -47.40
C LEU A 374 -13.06 14.88 -48.21
N VAL A 375 -12.83 16.02 -47.56
CA VAL A 375 -12.30 17.22 -48.22
C VAL A 375 -11.14 17.78 -47.42
N ARG A 376 -10.23 18.44 -48.13
CA ARG A 376 -9.19 19.26 -47.54
C ARG A 376 -9.77 20.58 -47.04
N ASP A 377 -9.35 21.00 -45.86
CA ASP A 377 -9.51 22.38 -45.40
C ASP A 377 -8.31 22.81 -44.54
N GLU A 378 -7.75 24.01 -44.75
CA GLU A 378 -6.70 24.67 -43.94
C GLU A 378 -5.58 23.82 -43.26
N GLY A 379 -5.18 22.67 -43.82
CA GLY A 379 -4.16 21.79 -43.21
C GLY A 379 -4.72 20.63 -42.37
N GLU A 380 -6.02 20.40 -42.47
CA GLU A 380 -6.79 19.27 -41.94
C GLU A 380 -7.50 18.52 -43.07
N LEU A 381 -7.70 17.22 -42.86
CA LEU A 381 -8.60 16.37 -43.61
C LEU A 381 -9.94 16.37 -42.87
N CYS A 382 -10.94 16.98 -43.48
CA CYS A 382 -12.30 17.04 -42.98
C CYS A 382 -13.08 15.83 -43.48
N VAL A 383 -13.48 14.95 -42.57
CA VAL A 383 -14.33 13.80 -42.84
C VAL A 383 -15.73 14.11 -42.33
N ALA A 384 -16.73 14.06 -43.20
CA ALA A 384 -18.13 14.22 -42.84
C ALA A 384 -18.92 13.00 -43.30
N ALA A 385 -19.71 12.43 -42.40
CA ALA A 385 -20.69 11.38 -42.69
C ALA A 385 -22.06 11.85 -42.16
N VAL A 386 -23.04 11.94 -43.06
CA VAL A 386 -24.35 12.54 -42.75
C VAL A 386 -25.44 11.63 -43.31
N ASP A 387 -26.34 11.14 -42.45
CA ASP A 387 -27.55 10.43 -42.88
C ASP A 387 -28.79 11.33 -42.84
N ASP A 388 -29.81 10.99 -43.62
CA ASP A 388 -31.09 11.73 -43.67
C ASP A 388 -32.10 11.25 -42.61
N GLY A 389 -31.77 10.26 -41.78
CA GLY A 389 -32.71 9.60 -40.86
C GLY A 389 -33.76 8.77 -41.61
N PRO A 390 -34.51 7.87 -40.92
CA PRO A 390 -35.49 6.99 -41.55
C PRO A 390 -36.53 7.82 -42.33
N ASP A 391 -36.79 7.43 -43.59
CA ASP A 391 -37.88 7.99 -44.39
C ASP A 391 -39.19 7.81 -43.60
N GLY A 392 -39.98 8.88 -43.49
CA GLY A 392 -41.16 8.97 -42.62
C GLY A 392 -42.09 7.75 -42.71
N ASP A 393 -42.67 7.42 -41.54
CA ASP A 393 -43.72 6.42 -41.22
C ASP A 393 -43.26 5.21 -40.37
N GLY A 394 -41.96 5.12 -40.04
CA GLY A 394 -41.47 4.20 -39.01
C GLY A 394 -41.63 4.77 -37.60
N GLU A 395 -42.35 4.07 -36.72
CA GLU A 395 -42.40 4.38 -35.28
C GLU A 395 -40.98 4.62 -34.74
N PRO A 396 -40.74 5.71 -33.96
CA PRO A 396 -39.44 5.94 -33.37
C PRO A 396 -39.10 4.74 -32.50
N LEU A 397 -37.96 4.10 -32.75
CA LEU A 397 -37.38 3.05 -31.89
C LEU A 397 -37.08 3.69 -30.52
N THR A 398 -38.11 3.73 -29.69
CA THR A 398 -38.09 4.19 -28.29
C THR A 398 -37.54 3.08 -27.43
N THR A 399 -36.29 2.73 -27.66
CA THR A 399 -35.48 2.05 -26.65
C THR A 399 -34.18 2.82 -26.53
N PRO A 400 -33.86 3.38 -25.35
CA PRO A 400 -32.53 3.93 -25.12
C PRO A 400 -31.56 2.76 -25.17
N THR A 401 -31.03 2.50 -26.36
CA THR A 401 -29.89 1.60 -26.55
C THR A 401 -28.74 2.22 -25.76
N GLU A 402 -28.10 1.41 -24.93
CA GLU A 402 -26.95 1.77 -24.11
C GLU A 402 -25.98 2.69 -24.88
N PRO A 403 -25.31 3.66 -24.21
CA PRO A 403 -24.41 4.59 -24.89
C PRO A 403 -23.36 3.82 -25.69
N GLY A 404 -23.53 3.81 -27.01
CA GLY A 404 -22.72 3.00 -27.92
C GLY A 404 -21.26 3.42 -27.88
N TYR A 405 -20.36 2.44 -27.67
CA TYR A 405 -18.91 2.63 -27.68
C TYR A 405 -18.37 3.14 -29.04
N GLY A 406 -19.14 3.02 -30.12
CA GLY A 406 -18.73 3.43 -31.47
C GLY A 406 -18.29 4.90 -31.57
N ILE A 407 -19.05 5.83 -30.98
CA ILE A 407 -18.69 7.26 -31.00
C ILE A 407 -17.47 7.54 -30.12
N VAL A 408 -17.32 6.85 -28.99
CA VAL A 408 -16.14 6.98 -28.12
C VAL A 408 -14.89 6.52 -28.86
N GLY A 409 -14.95 5.35 -29.50
CA GLY A 409 -13.85 4.83 -30.32
C GLY A 409 -13.51 5.73 -31.50
N MET A 410 -14.50 6.32 -32.18
CA MET A 410 -14.25 7.31 -33.24
C MET A 410 -13.53 8.56 -32.71
N ARG A 411 -13.91 9.07 -31.53
CA ARG A 411 -13.22 10.22 -30.90
C ARG A 411 -11.80 9.90 -30.48
N GLU A 412 -11.55 8.71 -29.93
CA GLU A 412 -10.20 8.28 -29.56
C GLU A 412 -9.30 8.13 -30.78
N ARG A 413 -9.80 7.54 -31.87
CA ARG A 413 -9.09 7.45 -33.15
C ARG A 413 -8.76 8.81 -33.72
N ALA A 414 -9.68 9.77 -33.71
CA ALA A 414 -9.40 11.14 -34.13
C ALA A 414 -8.28 11.78 -33.26
N ARG A 415 -8.36 11.64 -31.93
CA ARG A 415 -7.34 12.16 -31.01
C ARG A 415 -5.96 11.52 -31.18
N SER A 416 -5.90 10.25 -31.58
CA SER A 416 -4.63 9.54 -31.81
C SER A 416 -3.76 10.19 -32.90
N VAL A 417 -4.39 10.92 -33.81
CA VAL A 417 -3.73 11.72 -34.87
C VAL A 417 -3.83 13.23 -34.61
N ALA A 418 -4.04 13.62 -33.34
CA ALA A 418 -4.23 15.01 -32.90
C ALA A 418 -5.43 15.73 -33.53
N GLY A 419 -6.42 14.98 -34.03
CA GLY A 419 -7.66 15.49 -34.59
C GLY A 419 -8.82 15.58 -33.60
N THR A 420 -9.96 16.06 -34.10
CA THR A 420 -11.20 16.23 -33.34
C THR A 420 -12.37 15.54 -34.03
N LEU A 421 -13.41 15.19 -33.27
CA LEU A 421 -14.63 14.59 -33.81
C LEU A 421 -15.87 15.03 -33.04
N THR A 422 -16.86 15.51 -33.78
CA THR A 422 -18.21 15.81 -33.30
C THR A 422 -19.20 14.83 -33.90
N ALA A 423 -20.21 14.46 -33.12
CA ALA A 423 -21.24 13.51 -33.50
C ALA A 423 -22.55 13.91 -32.80
N GLY A 424 -23.63 14.06 -33.55
CA GLY A 424 -24.92 14.45 -33.01
C GLY A 424 -26.04 14.48 -34.07
N PRO A 425 -27.30 14.70 -33.65
CA PRO A 425 -28.42 14.94 -34.57
C PRO A 425 -28.11 16.13 -35.49
N ARG A 426 -28.64 16.09 -36.72
CA ARG A 426 -28.51 17.22 -37.66
C ARG A 426 -29.28 18.44 -37.16
N GLU A 427 -28.70 19.62 -37.36
CA GLU A 427 -29.34 20.89 -37.02
C GLU A 427 -30.38 21.32 -38.08
N ASP A 428 -30.18 20.89 -39.34
CA ASP A 428 -30.98 21.33 -40.50
C ASP A 428 -32.12 20.37 -40.90
N GLY A 429 -32.38 19.32 -40.13
CA GLY A 429 -33.41 18.31 -40.46
C GLY A 429 -33.28 16.98 -39.70
N PRO A 430 -34.07 15.96 -40.07
CA PRO A 430 -33.91 14.61 -39.51
C PRO A 430 -32.55 14.01 -39.90
N GLY A 431 -32.07 13.07 -39.08
CA GLY A 431 -30.82 12.33 -39.30
C GLY A 431 -29.68 12.69 -38.36
N PHE A 432 -28.53 12.04 -38.54
CA PHE A 432 -27.36 12.18 -37.70
C PHE A 432 -26.14 12.63 -38.52
N ALA A 433 -25.25 13.40 -37.89
CA ALA A 433 -24.04 13.90 -38.52
C ALA A 433 -22.81 13.60 -37.67
N ILE A 434 -21.79 13.05 -38.31
CA ILE A 434 -20.44 12.86 -37.77
C ILE A 434 -19.50 13.73 -38.58
N ARG A 435 -18.70 14.55 -37.89
CA ARG A 435 -17.69 15.41 -38.51
C ARG A 435 -16.38 15.22 -37.76
N ALA A 436 -15.31 14.92 -38.50
CA ALA A 436 -13.97 14.81 -37.96
C ALA A 436 -13.01 15.74 -38.70
N ALA A 437 -12.10 16.35 -37.96
CA ALA A 437 -11.02 17.18 -38.50
C ALA A 437 -9.69 16.54 -38.10
N LEU A 438 -8.94 16.05 -39.09
CA LEU A 438 -7.71 15.29 -38.89
C LEU A 438 -6.50 16.03 -39.48
N PRO A 439 -5.55 16.53 -38.67
CA PRO A 439 -4.39 17.25 -39.18
C PRO A 439 -3.56 16.41 -40.16
N TRP A 440 -3.22 16.97 -41.32
CA TRP A 440 -2.44 16.29 -42.37
C TRP A 440 -1.26 17.16 -42.84
N GLY A 441 -0.37 17.47 -41.89
CA GLY A 441 1.04 17.71 -42.17
C GLY A 441 1.54 19.16 -42.16
N ARG A 442 2.39 19.46 -41.16
CA ARG A 442 3.85 19.50 -41.36
C ARG A 442 4.54 18.75 -40.22
N GLY A 443 5.39 17.78 -40.56
CA GLY A 443 6.52 17.45 -39.72
C GLY A 443 7.41 18.68 -39.61
N GLY A 444 7.39 19.34 -38.45
CA GLY A 444 8.17 20.53 -38.17
C GLY A 444 7.88 21.01 -36.76
N ALA A 445 8.79 20.66 -35.84
CA ALA A 445 9.06 21.20 -34.50
C ALA A 445 7.91 21.89 -33.71
N PRO A 446 7.73 21.58 -32.41
CA PRO A 446 6.85 22.37 -31.57
C PRO A 446 7.39 23.81 -31.47
N GLY A 447 6.72 24.73 -32.17
CA GLY A 447 6.88 26.16 -31.98
C GLY A 447 6.57 26.49 -30.53
N GLY A 448 7.61 26.81 -29.78
CA GLY A 448 7.50 27.24 -28.39
C GLY A 448 6.56 28.44 -28.30
N ARG A 449 5.38 28.21 -27.73
CA ARG A 449 4.63 29.26 -27.04
C ARG A 449 5.41 29.59 -25.76
N THR A 450 6.49 30.35 -25.89
CA THR A 450 7.05 31.09 -24.76
C THR A 450 6.05 32.17 -24.38
N GLY A 451 5.14 31.79 -23.49
CA GLY A 451 4.49 32.73 -22.60
C GLY A 451 5.54 33.27 -21.65
N THR A 452 6.19 34.36 -22.03
CA THR A 452 6.78 35.30 -21.07
C THR A 452 5.94 36.55 -21.10
N GLY A 453 4.99 36.61 -20.17
CA GLY A 453 4.43 37.88 -19.73
C GLY A 453 5.56 38.72 -19.18
N GLN A 454 6.10 39.60 -20.03
CA GLN A 454 6.97 40.67 -19.60
C GLN A 454 6.08 41.88 -19.37
N THR A 455 5.77 42.09 -18.11
CA THR A 455 5.17 43.29 -17.54
C THR A 455 6.03 44.49 -17.91
N ALA A 456 5.69 45.16 -19.01
CA ALA A 456 6.24 46.47 -19.34
C ALA A 456 5.52 47.50 -18.46
N ALA A 457 6.20 47.93 -17.40
CA ALA A 457 5.88 49.12 -16.66
C ALA A 457 6.03 50.34 -17.59
N ALA A 458 4.96 51.10 -17.75
CA ALA A 458 4.97 52.48 -18.25
C ALA A 458 4.61 53.44 -17.10
N PRO A 459 5.08 54.69 -17.16
CA PRO A 459 5.34 55.51 -15.97
C PRO A 459 4.11 56.26 -15.45
N ARG A 460 4.15 56.54 -14.15
CA ARG A 460 3.27 57.49 -13.45
C ARG A 460 3.38 58.88 -14.08
N GLU A 461 2.29 59.37 -14.62
CA GLU A 461 2.03 60.81 -14.73
C GLU A 461 1.64 61.35 -13.35
N ALA A 462 2.32 62.43 -12.97
CA ALA A 462 2.01 63.24 -11.81
C ALA A 462 0.98 64.30 -12.21
N THR A 463 -0.15 64.34 -11.49
CA THR A 463 -0.96 65.56 -11.32
C THR A 463 -1.74 65.45 -10.02
N ALA A 464 -1.61 66.52 -9.21
CA ALA A 464 -2.28 66.86 -7.95
C ALA A 464 -1.81 66.14 -6.67
#